data_AF-A0A376SCT6-F1
#
_entry.id   AF-A0A376SCT6-F1
#
_cell.length_a   1.000
_cell.length_b   1.000
_cell.length_c   1.000
_cell.angle_alpha   90.00
_cell.angle_beta   90.00
_cell.angle_gamma   90.00
#
_symmetry.space_group_name_H-M   'P 1'
#
loop_
_entity.id
_entity.type
_entity.pdbx_description
1 polymer ?
#
loop_
_entity_poly.entity_id
_entity_poly.type
_entity_poly.pdbx_seq_one_letter_code
_entity_poly.pdbx_strand_id
1 'polypeptide(L)'
;MSASAQAPTPVSLTGAQLVQVTRRMAELIVEVIDGTLSPLAQALMQTGLLPAGVTPEIITLSGGVGECYRHQPADPFCFADIGPLLATALHDHPRLREMNVQFPAQTVRATVIGAGAHTLSLSGSTIWLEGVQLPLRNLPVAIPIDETDLVSAWQQALIQLDLDPNSDAYVLALPASLPVRYAAVLTVINALVDFVARFPNPHPLLVVAGQDFGKALGMLLRPQLQQLPLAVIDEVIVRAGDYIDIGTPLFGGSVVPVTVKSLAFPS
;
A
#
# COMPACT_ATOMS: atom_id res chain seq x y z
N MET A 1 -28.82 15.90 31.00
CA MET A 1 -28.56 16.89 29.94
C MET A 1 -27.53 16.30 29.00
N SER A 2 -28.00 15.59 27.98
CA SER A 2 -27.19 14.96 26.94
C SER A 2 -26.90 15.99 25.85
N ALA A 3 -25.65 16.41 25.76
CA ALA A 3 -25.16 17.20 24.63
C ALA A 3 -25.05 16.28 23.41
N SER A 4 -26.03 16.36 22.52
CA SER A 4 -25.95 15.79 21.19
C SER A 4 -24.85 16.52 20.43
N ALA A 5 -23.75 15.82 20.12
CA ALA A 5 -22.73 16.32 19.21
C ALA A 5 -23.34 16.40 17.81
N GLN A 6 -23.72 17.62 17.42
CA GLN A 6 -24.26 17.90 16.10
C GLN A 6 -23.16 17.67 15.07
N ALA A 7 -23.37 16.70 14.17
CA ALA A 7 -22.46 16.46 13.05
C ALA A 7 -22.26 17.77 12.27
N PRO A 8 -21.02 18.12 11.86
CA PRO A 8 -20.78 19.36 11.15
C PRO A 8 -21.60 19.38 9.85
N THR A 9 -22.39 20.44 9.68
CA THR A 9 -23.10 20.71 8.43
C THR A 9 -22.10 20.73 7.27
N PRO A 10 -22.39 20.07 6.13
CA PRO A 10 -21.49 20.10 4.98
C PRO A 10 -21.30 21.55 4.55
N VAL A 11 -20.06 22.02 4.61
CA VAL A 11 -19.69 23.37 4.18
C VAL A 11 -19.78 23.40 2.66
N SER A 12 -20.86 23.95 2.13
CA SER A 12 -20.99 24.18 0.69
C SER A 12 -20.04 25.29 0.26
N LEU A 13 -18.96 24.92 -0.43
CA LEU A 13 -18.01 25.87 -1.01
C LEU A 13 -18.57 26.44 -2.32
N THR A 14 -18.43 27.75 -2.50
CA THR A 14 -18.71 28.43 -3.76
C THR A 14 -17.64 28.13 -4.81
N GLY A 15 -17.95 28.29 -6.09
CA GLY A 15 -16.96 28.11 -7.17
C GLY A 15 -15.70 28.96 -6.99
N ALA A 16 -15.82 30.19 -6.49
CA ALA A 16 -14.68 31.05 -6.19
C ALA A 16 -13.80 30.50 -5.05
N GLN A 17 -14.41 29.92 -4.02
CA GLN A 17 -13.67 29.26 -2.94
C GLN A 17 -12.96 27.99 -3.43
N LEU A 18 -13.58 27.20 -4.32
CA LEU A 18 -12.93 26.03 -4.93
C LEU A 18 -11.72 26.43 -5.77
N VAL A 19 -11.79 27.55 -6.49
CA VAL A 19 -10.64 28.12 -7.21
C VAL A 19 -9.54 28.55 -6.24
N GLN A 20 -9.89 29.17 -5.11
CA GLN A 20 -8.91 29.56 -4.09
C GLN A 20 -8.22 28.34 -3.47
N VAL A 21 -8.98 27.29 -3.17
CA VAL A 21 -8.46 26.01 -2.64
C VAL A 21 -7.49 25.38 -3.62
N THR A 22 -7.88 25.24 -4.89
CA THR A 22 -7.04 24.61 -5.92
C THR A 22 -5.78 25.42 -6.24
N ARG A 23 -5.83 26.76 -6.18
CA ARG A 23 -4.63 27.60 -6.22
C ARG A 23 -3.69 27.34 -5.06
N ARG A 24 -4.22 27.27 -3.82
CA ARG A 24 -3.39 26.96 -2.67
C ARG A 24 -2.79 25.54 -2.76
N MET A 25 -3.53 24.57 -3.27
CA MET A 25 -3.01 23.23 -3.53
C MET A 25 -1.86 23.25 -4.54
N ALA A 26 -1.98 24.01 -5.63
CA ALA A 26 -0.91 24.16 -6.61
C ALA A 26 0.35 24.79 -6.00
N GLU A 27 0.20 25.84 -5.18
CA GLU A 27 1.30 26.45 -4.43
C GLU A 27 2.01 25.43 -3.52
N LEU A 28 1.25 24.63 -2.76
CA LEU A 28 1.79 23.62 -1.86
C LEU A 28 2.58 22.54 -2.63
N ILE A 29 2.09 22.10 -3.80
CA ILE A 29 2.81 21.16 -4.66
C ILE A 29 4.15 21.76 -5.10
N VAL A 30 4.17 23.03 -5.47
CA VAL A 30 5.40 23.73 -5.86
C VAL A 30 6.35 23.93 -4.68
N GLU A 31 5.85 24.23 -3.47
CA GLU A 31 6.66 24.29 -2.25
C GLU A 31 7.38 22.95 -1.98
N VAL A 32 6.70 21.82 -2.20
CA VAL A 32 7.27 20.48 -2.06
C VAL A 32 8.37 20.25 -3.11
N ILE A 33 8.14 20.64 -4.36
CA ILE A 33 9.14 20.51 -5.44
C ILE A 33 10.38 21.39 -5.17
N ASP A 34 10.22 22.58 -4.60
CA ASP A 34 11.33 23.46 -4.19
C ASP A 34 12.09 22.94 -2.96
N GLY A 35 11.44 22.12 -2.13
CA GLY A 35 11.95 21.73 -0.82
C GLY A 35 11.78 22.82 0.26
N THR A 36 11.00 23.87 0.00
CA THR A 36 10.70 24.95 0.96
C THR A 36 9.27 24.84 1.49
N LEU A 37 8.98 23.80 2.26
CA LEU A 37 7.63 23.46 2.70
C LEU A 37 7.14 24.37 3.85
N SER A 38 5.97 24.98 3.68
CA SER A 38 5.22 25.63 4.77
C SER A 38 4.72 24.61 5.82
N PRO A 39 4.33 25.05 7.04
CA PRO A 39 3.74 24.17 8.04
C PRO A 39 2.50 23.41 7.54
N LEU A 40 1.71 24.05 6.66
CA LEU A 40 0.56 23.41 6.03
C LEU A 40 0.99 22.30 5.06
N ALA A 41 2.01 22.54 4.22
CA ALA A 41 2.55 21.51 3.33
C ALA A 41 3.04 20.30 4.13
N GLN A 42 3.79 20.54 5.21
CA GLN A 42 4.29 19.48 6.09
C GLN A 42 3.16 18.66 6.73
N ALA A 43 2.11 19.32 7.21
CA ALA A 43 0.96 18.65 7.83
C ALA A 43 0.12 17.81 6.86
N LEU A 44 0.16 18.11 5.55
CA LEU A 44 -0.59 17.41 4.51
C LEU A 44 0.20 16.28 3.83
N MET A 45 1.48 16.12 4.13
CA MET A 45 2.30 15.04 3.58
C MET A 45 1.81 13.68 4.11
N GLN A 46 1.55 12.74 3.21
CA GLN A 46 1.21 11.35 3.56
C GLN A 46 2.42 10.40 3.50
N THR A 47 3.53 10.84 2.92
CA THR A 47 4.78 10.08 2.79
C THR A 47 5.96 10.92 3.27
N GLY A 48 7.14 10.30 3.35
CA GLY A 48 8.38 11.02 3.66
C GLY A 48 8.65 12.16 2.67
N LEU A 49 9.36 13.18 3.14
CA LEU A 49 9.74 14.33 2.31
C LEU A 49 10.70 13.92 1.19
N LEU A 50 10.71 14.70 0.10
CA LEU A 50 11.74 14.58 -0.92
C LEU A 50 13.14 14.82 -0.32
N PRO A 51 14.19 14.16 -0.84
CA PRO A 51 15.56 14.39 -0.36
C PRO A 51 15.96 15.86 -0.45
N ALA A 52 16.51 16.39 0.65
CA ALA A 52 16.96 17.77 0.71
C ALA A 52 18.11 18.04 -0.29
N GLY A 53 18.07 19.21 -0.94
CA GLY A 53 19.12 19.66 -1.85
C GLY A 53 19.09 19.03 -3.25
N VAL A 54 18.09 18.21 -3.56
CA VAL A 54 17.89 17.65 -4.90
C VAL A 54 16.90 18.51 -5.68
N THR A 55 17.32 19.01 -6.84
CA THR A 55 16.46 19.73 -7.79
C THR A 55 16.03 18.74 -8.89
N PRO A 56 14.72 18.51 -9.10
CA PRO A 56 14.27 17.60 -10.15
C PRO A 56 14.68 18.09 -11.55
N GLU A 57 15.37 17.25 -12.32
CA GLU A 57 15.74 17.56 -13.71
C GLU A 57 14.54 17.52 -14.65
N ILE A 58 13.57 16.64 -14.36
CA ILE A 58 12.34 16.43 -15.13
C ILE A 58 11.19 16.29 -14.14
N ILE A 59 10.07 16.93 -14.46
CA ILE A 59 8.81 16.80 -13.73
C ILE A 59 7.77 16.23 -14.67
N THR A 60 7.02 15.25 -14.20
CA THR A 60 5.90 14.68 -14.96
C THR A 60 4.65 14.72 -14.11
N LEU A 61 3.53 15.14 -14.69
CA LEU A 61 2.22 15.08 -14.06
C LEU A 61 1.44 13.92 -14.68
N SER A 62 0.87 13.07 -13.83
CA SER A 62 0.15 11.86 -14.25
C SER A 62 -1.23 11.76 -13.58
N GLY A 63 -2.06 10.81 -14.04
CA GLY A 63 -3.46 10.69 -13.61
C GLY A 63 -4.39 11.76 -14.23
N GLY A 64 -5.63 11.85 -13.75
CA GLY A 64 -6.68 12.72 -14.33
C GLY A 64 -6.32 14.20 -14.33
N VAL A 65 -5.67 14.70 -13.26
CA VAL A 65 -5.18 16.09 -13.17
C VAL A 65 -4.05 16.33 -14.17
N GLY A 66 -3.11 15.38 -14.33
CA GLY A 66 -2.05 15.47 -15.34
C GLY A 66 -2.59 15.49 -16.77
N GLU A 67 -3.66 14.74 -17.05
CA GLU A 67 -4.33 14.77 -18.35
C GLU A 67 -5.05 16.10 -18.59
N CYS A 68 -5.76 16.62 -17.60
CA CYS A 68 -6.37 17.96 -17.66
C CYS A 68 -5.33 19.07 -17.77
N TYR A 69 -4.13 18.90 -17.19
CA TYR A 69 -3.04 19.87 -17.31
C TYR A 69 -2.51 19.95 -18.74
N ARG A 70 -2.45 18.81 -19.43
CA ARG A 70 -2.04 18.70 -20.83
C ARG A 70 -3.13 19.19 -21.79
N HIS A 71 -4.37 18.81 -21.52
CA HIS A 71 -5.54 19.11 -22.34
C HIS A 71 -6.61 19.77 -21.45
N GLN A 72 -6.51 21.09 -21.29
CA GLN A 72 -7.45 21.82 -20.43
C GLN A 72 -8.89 21.66 -20.93
N PRO A 73 -9.80 21.10 -20.10
CA PRO A 73 -11.20 20.96 -20.48
C PRO A 73 -11.88 22.33 -20.49
N ALA A 74 -12.84 22.51 -21.41
CA ALA A 74 -13.62 23.74 -21.49
C ALA A 74 -14.55 23.93 -20.27
N ASP A 75 -15.06 22.83 -19.71
CA ASP A 75 -15.87 22.83 -18.49
C ASP A 75 -14.98 22.48 -17.28
N PRO A 76 -14.82 23.40 -16.31
CA PRO A 76 -14.02 23.17 -15.11
C PRO A 76 -14.60 22.12 -14.14
N PHE A 77 -15.82 21.63 -14.38
CA PHE A 77 -16.48 20.61 -13.56
C PHE A 77 -16.93 19.39 -14.37
N CYS A 78 -16.34 19.15 -15.54
CA CYS A 78 -16.73 18.04 -16.44
C CYS A 78 -16.70 16.63 -15.81
N PHE A 79 -15.94 16.44 -14.73
CA PHE A 79 -15.87 15.17 -13.97
C PHE A 79 -16.61 15.20 -12.63
N ALA A 80 -17.39 16.25 -12.37
CA ALA A 80 -18.07 16.50 -11.09
C ALA A 80 -17.11 16.57 -9.87
N ASP A 81 -15.83 16.90 -10.11
CA ASP A 81 -14.81 17.12 -9.09
C ASP A 81 -14.04 18.44 -9.36
N ILE A 82 -13.04 18.72 -8.51
CA ILE A 82 -12.15 19.90 -8.64
C ILE A 82 -10.86 19.62 -9.40
N GLY A 83 -10.70 18.42 -9.97
CA GLY A 83 -9.49 18.00 -10.67
C GLY A 83 -9.12 18.93 -11.83
N PRO A 84 -10.06 19.31 -12.71
CA PRO A 84 -9.80 20.29 -13.77
C PRO A 84 -9.39 21.68 -13.25
N LEU A 85 -9.96 22.13 -12.13
CA LEU A 85 -9.58 23.40 -11.49
C LEU A 85 -8.15 23.36 -10.97
N LEU A 86 -7.74 22.25 -10.34
CA LEU A 86 -6.37 22.04 -9.89
C LEU A 86 -5.40 21.98 -11.08
N ALA A 87 -5.77 21.29 -12.15
CA ALA A 87 -4.96 21.22 -13.37
C ALA A 87 -4.72 22.61 -13.97
N THR A 88 -5.75 23.44 -14.04
CA THR A 88 -5.64 24.84 -14.48
C THR A 88 -4.74 25.65 -13.53
N ALA A 89 -4.92 25.51 -12.21
CA ALA A 89 -4.08 26.20 -11.23
C ALA A 89 -2.59 25.82 -11.34
N LEU A 90 -2.29 24.54 -11.54
CA LEU A 90 -0.93 24.06 -11.82
C LEU A 90 -0.41 24.61 -13.16
N HIS A 91 -1.24 24.58 -14.20
CA HIS A 91 -0.88 25.06 -15.54
C HIS A 91 -0.55 26.55 -15.54
N ASP A 92 -1.25 27.34 -14.72
CA ASP A 92 -1.05 28.78 -14.56
C ASP A 92 0.03 29.16 -13.55
N HIS A 93 0.57 28.21 -12.78
CA HIS A 93 1.55 28.52 -11.75
C HIS A 93 2.89 28.97 -12.35
N PRO A 94 3.36 30.20 -12.08
CA PRO A 94 4.52 30.78 -12.76
C PRO A 94 5.80 29.95 -12.53
N ARG A 95 6.06 29.57 -11.28
CA ARG A 95 7.23 28.76 -10.93
C ARG A 95 7.23 27.38 -11.61
N LEU A 96 6.07 26.76 -11.79
CA LEU A 96 5.96 25.43 -12.42
C LEU A 96 6.15 25.50 -13.93
N ARG A 97 5.72 26.59 -14.58
CA ARG A 97 5.98 26.86 -16.00
C ARG A 97 7.46 27.01 -16.32
N GLU A 98 8.26 27.47 -15.36
CA GLU A 98 9.72 27.61 -15.51
C GLU A 98 10.46 26.27 -15.32
N MET A 99 9.80 25.23 -14.79
CA MET A 99 10.39 23.91 -14.61
C MET A 99 10.28 23.05 -15.87
N ASN A 100 11.15 22.04 -15.98
CA ASN A 100 11.13 21.08 -17.08
C ASN A 100 9.99 20.05 -16.92
N VAL A 101 8.76 20.51 -17.13
CA VAL A 101 7.57 19.64 -17.12
C VAL A 101 7.48 18.90 -18.47
N GLN A 102 7.59 17.58 -18.43
CA GLN A 102 7.53 16.72 -19.61
C GLN A 102 6.26 15.86 -19.62
N PHE A 103 5.82 15.53 -20.83
CA PHE A 103 4.63 14.71 -21.08
C PHE A 103 5.04 13.35 -21.65
N PRO A 104 5.26 12.33 -20.81
CA PRO A 104 5.57 11.00 -21.30
C PRO A 104 4.43 10.44 -22.15
N ALA A 105 4.73 9.50 -23.05
CA ALA A 105 3.72 8.92 -23.94
C ALA A 105 2.64 8.10 -23.21
N GLN A 106 2.88 7.69 -21.96
CA GLN A 106 1.98 6.86 -21.15
C GLN A 106 1.61 7.53 -19.81
N THR A 107 0.92 8.68 -19.83
CA THR A 107 0.57 9.46 -18.62
C THR A 107 -0.61 8.91 -17.81
N VAL A 108 -1.62 8.34 -18.48
CA VAL A 108 -2.84 7.83 -17.82
C VAL A 108 -2.54 6.60 -16.94
N ARG A 109 -1.43 5.89 -17.22
CA ARG A 109 -0.93 4.78 -16.41
C ARG A 109 0.42 5.06 -15.76
N ALA A 110 1.03 6.24 -15.89
CA ALA A 110 2.34 6.52 -15.29
C ALA A 110 2.32 6.49 -13.75
N THR A 111 1.27 7.03 -13.11
CA THR A 111 1.10 6.88 -11.64
C THR A 111 0.92 5.42 -11.26
N VAL A 112 0.20 4.67 -12.10
CA VAL A 112 -0.11 3.23 -11.93
C VAL A 112 1.13 2.35 -12.15
N ILE A 113 2.00 2.68 -13.10
CA ILE A 113 3.23 1.96 -13.42
C ILE A 113 4.35 2.38 -12.47
N GLY A 114 4.41 3.66 -12.09
CA GLY A 114 5.38 4.21 -11.14
C GLY A 114 5.11 3.78 -9.70
N ALA A 115 3.84 3.67 -9.29
CA ALA A 115 3.44 3.00 -8.05
C ALA A 115 3.42 1.47 -8.21
N GLY A 116 3.30 0.97 -9.43
CA GLY A 116 3.39 -0.46 -9.78
C GLY A 116 4.82 -0.92 -10.02
N ALA A 117 5.79 -0.47 -9.20
CA ALA A 117 7.13 -1.05 -9.21
C ALA A 117 7.02 -2.52 -8.79
N HIS A 118 6.80 -3.40 -9.76
CA HIS A 118 6.74 -4.83 -9.54
C HIS A 118 8.16 -5.33 -9.31
N THR A 119 8.46 -5.69 -8.06
CA THR A 119 9.66 -6.48 -7.78
C THR A 119 9.26 -7.94 -7.95
N LEU A 120 9.71 -8.54 -9.05
CA LEU A 120 9.70 -9.99 -9.18
C LEU A 120 10.82 -10.52 -8.27
N SER A 121 10.42 -11.17 -7.19
CA SER A 121 11.33 -11.88 -6.30
C SER A 121 11.13 -13.37 -6.44
N LEU A 122 12.18 -14.11 -6.12
CA LEU A 122 12.09 -15.54 -5.88
C LEU A 122 12.00 -15.73 -4.36
N SER A 123 11.10 -16.58 -3.87
CA SER A 123 11.10 -16.91 -2.44
C SER A 123 12.43 -17.54 -2.02
N GLY A 124 12.68 -17.57 -0.71
CA GLY A 124 13.71 -18.42 -0.15
C GLY A 124 13.52 -19.90 -0.53
N SER A 125 14.58 -20.69 -0.36
CA SER A 125 14.53 -22.16 -0.55
C SER A 125 13.93 -22.91 0.64
N THR A 126 13.57 -22.16 1.67
CA THR A 126 13.13 -22.61 2.98
C THR A 126 11.66 -22.32 3.22
N ILE A 127 10.83 -22.19 2.17
CA ILE A 127 9.38 -22.01 2.32
C ILE A 127 8.67 -23.26 2.88
N TRP A 128 7.42 -23.06 3.31
CA TRP A 128 6.47 -24.12 3.63
C TRP A 128 5.19 -23.98 2.79
N LEU A 129 4.78 -25.06 2.11
CA LEU A 129 3.55 -25.10 1.31
C LEU A 129 2.81 -26.41 1.56
N GLU A 130 1.61 -26.34 2.13
CA GLU A 130 0.77 -27.53 2.32
C GLU A 130 -0.71 -27.21 2.15
N GLY A 131 -1.38 -27.93 1.24
CA GLY A 131 -2.83 -27.81 1.02
C GLY A 131 -3.30 -26.53 0.31
N VAL A 132 -2.39 -25.63 -0.07
CA VAL A 132 -2.72 -24.36 -0.76
C VAL A 132 -2.77 -24.57 -2.27
N GLN A 133 -3.87 -24.14 -2.90
CA GLN A 133 -4.01 -24.16 -4.36
C GLN A 133 -3.36 -22.90 -4.95
N LEU A 134 -2.27 -23.09 -5.69
CA LEU A 134 -1.52 -22.03 -6.38
C LEU A 134 -1.80 -22.07 -7.89
N PRO A 135 -1.73 -20.95 -8.62
CA PRO A 135 -1.27 -19.63 -8.17
C PRO A 135 -2.34 -18.80 -7.46
N LEU A 136 -1.90 -17.90 -6.58
CA LEU A 136 -2.72 -16.87 -5.95
C LEU A 136 -2.31 -15.49 -6.46
N ARG A 137 -3.27 -14.58 -6.61
CA ARG A 137 -3.06 -13.25 -7.19
C ARG A 137 -3.70 -12.18 -6.33
N ASN A 138 -3.08 -11.00 -6.32
CA ASN A 138 -3.60 -9.78 -5.73
C ASN A 138 -3.98 -9.93 -4.25
N LEU A 139 -3.16 -10.64 -3.48
CA LEU A 139 -3.40 -10.82 -2.05
C LEU A 139 -2.89 -9.60 -1.26
N PRO A 140 -3.75 -8.85 -0.56
CA PRO A 140 -3.31 -7.75 0.29
C PRO A 140 -2.45 -8.25 1.45
N VAL A 141 -1.39 -7.52 1.78
CA VAL A 141 -0.47 -7.87 2.87
C VAL A 141 -0.76 -7.02 4.11
N ALA A 142 -1.21 -7.67 5.18
CA ALA A 142 -1.41 -7.05 6.49
C ALA A 142 -0.09 -7.02 7.26
N ILE A 143 0.48 -5.82 7.43
CA ILE A 143 1.75 -5.60 8.13
C ILE A 143 1.48 -5.05 9.53
N PRO A 144 1.92 -5.74 10.61
CA PRO A 144 1.72 -5.25 11.97
C PRO A 144 2.60 -4.02 12.21
N ILE A 145 2.00 -2.94 12.73
CA ILE A 145 2.71 -1.69 13.09
C ILE A 145 3.26 -1.79 14.52
N ASP A 146 2.48 -2.38 15.43
CA ASP A 146 2.89 -2.64 16.81
C ASP A 146 3.30 -4.12 16.94
N GLU A 147 4.52 -4.36 17.40
CA GLU A 147 5.07 -5.72 17.52
C GLU A 147 4.85 -6.34 18.91
N THR A 148 4.25 -5.60 19.85
CA THR A 148 4.04 -6.07 21.23
C THR A 148 2.89 -7.08 21.36
N ASP A 149 1.82 -6.89 20.60
CA ASP A 149 0.69 -7.82 20.47
C ASP A 149 0.37 -8.04 18.98
N LEU A 150 0.94 -9.10 18.41
CA LEU A 150 0.79 -9.43 17.00
C LEU A 150 -0.66 -9.69 16.59
N VAL A 151 -1.49 -10.27 17.47
CA VAL A 151 -2.88 -10.62 17.13
C VAL A 151 -3.68 -9.35 16.89
N SER A 152 -3.60 -8.41 17.84
CA SER A 152 -4.26 -7.11 17.71
C SER A 152 -3.67 -6.26 16.59
N ALA A 153 -2.35 -6.32 16.38
CA ALA A 153 -1.70 -5.57 15.31
C ALA A 153 -2.10 -6.07 13.91
N TRP A 154 -2.19 -7.39 13.68
CA TRP A 154 -2.69 -7.93 12.42
C TRP A 154 -4.17 -7.59 12.20
N GLN A 155 -5.00 -7.70 13.24
CA GLN A 155 -6.40 -7.29 13.14
C GLN A 155 -6.52 -5.81 12.73
N GLN A 156 -5.75 -4.93 13.36
CA GLN A 156 -5.74 -3.51 13.03
C GLN A 156 -5.24 -3.25 11.60
N ALA A 157 -4.21 -3.97 11.15
CA ALA A 157 -3.70 -3.86 9.79
C ALA A 157 -4.76 -4.29 8.74
N LEU A 158 -5.52 -5.35 9.01
CA LEU A 158 -6.63 -5.78 8.14
C LEU A 158 -7.75 -4.74 8.10
N ILE A 159 -8.12 -4.16 9.23
CA ILE A 159 -9.12 -3.07 9.29
C ILE A 159 -8.67 -1.85 8.48
N GLN A 160 -7.38 -1.49 8.54
CA GLN A 160 -6.84 -0.38 7.74
C GLN A 160 -6.88 -0.64 6.23
N LEU A 161 -6.87 -1.91 5.83
CA LEU A 161 -7.00 -2.35 4.44
C LEU A 161 -8.47 -2.58 4.02
N ASP A 162 -9.43 -2.31 4.91
CA ASP A 162 -10.86 -2.56 4.70
C ASP A 162 -11.19 -4.05 4.42
N LEU A 163 -10.52 -4.96 5.15
CA LEU A 163 -10.69 -6.41 5.02
C LEU A 163 -11.38 -7.01 6.24
N ASP A 164 -12.31 -7.94 6.01
CA ASP A 164 -12.90 -8.79 7.05
C ASP A 164 -11.99 -10.01 7.31
N PRO A 165 -11.42 -10.14 8.52
CA PRO A 165 -10.51 -11.23 8.85
C PRO A 165 -11.17 -12.62 8.77
N ASN A 166 -12.51 -12.72 8.76
CA ASN A 166 -13.23 -14.00 8.72
C ASN A 166 -13.64 -14.46 7.31
N SER A 167 -13.53 -13.60 6.30
CA SER A 167 -14.08 -13.91 4.97
C SER A 167 -13.17 -13.52 3.81
N ASP A 168 -12.33 -12.50 3.95
CA ASP A 168 -11.45 -12.06 2.87
C ASP A 168 -10.13 -12.86 2.84
N ALA A 169 -9.52 -12.93 1.65
CA ALA A 169 -8.19 -13.52 1.46
C ALA A 169 -7.10 -12.46 1.68
N TYR A 170 -6.11 -12.78 2.53
CA TYR A 170 -5.01 -11.88 2.85
C TYR A 170 -3.72 -12.65 3.19
N VAL A 171 -2.61 -11.93 3.28
CA VAL A 171 -1.32 -12.43 3.76
C VAL A 171 -0.95 -11.68 5.04
N LEU A 172 -0.58 -12.42 6.10
CA LEU A 172 -0.04 -11.82 7.32
C LEU A 172 1.48 -11.67 7.18
N ALA A 173 2.01 -10.46 7.31
CA ALA A 173 3.45 -10.25 7.37
C ALA A 173 3.97 -10.40 8.80
N LEU A 174 5.14 -11.02 8.92
CA LEU A 174 5.89 -11.00 10.18
C LEU A 174 6.68 -9.69 10.31
N PRO A 175 6.81 -9.14 11.53
CA PRO A 175 7.62 -7.95 11.73
C PRO A 175 9.09 -8.18 11.33
N ALA A 176 9.65 -7.22 10.58
CA ALA A 176 11.02 -7.30 10.09
C ALA A 176 12.06 -7.25 11.22
N SER A 177 11.69 -6.74 12.40
CA SER A 177 12.57 -6.67 13.58
C SER A 177 12.74 -8.02 14.29
N LEU A 178 11.88 -9.02 13.98
CA LEU A 178 11.94 -10.32 14.65
C LEU A 178 13.31 -10.99 14.43
N PRO A 179 14.01 -11.35 15.52
CA PRO A 179 15.30 -12.03 15.42
C PRO A 179 15.11 -13.48 14.97
N VAL A 180 16.02 -13.97 14.13
CA VAL A 180 16.03 -15.36 13.63
C VAL A 180 16.50 -16.33 14.74
N ARG A 181 15.61 -16.60 15.70
CA ARG A 181 15.84 -17.50 16.83
C ARG A 181 14.59 -18.28 17.19
N TYR A 182 14.78 -19.46 17.76
CA TYR A 182 13.69 -20.37 18.14
C TYR A 182 12.62 -19.71 19.04
N ALA A 183 13.03 -18.89 20.02
CA ALA A 183 12.09 -18.20 20.90
C ALA A 183 11.14 -17.25 20.13
N ALA A 184 11.64 -16.57 19.09
CA ALA A 184 10.81 -15.70 18.26
C ALA A 184 9.82 -16.51 17.42
N VAL A 185 10.26 -17.65 16.87
CA VAL A 185 9.39 -18.58 16.14
C VAL A 185 8.24 -19.06 17.02
N LEU A 186 8.50 -19.43 18.28
CA LEU A 186 7.44 -19.83 19.21
C LEU A 186 6.45 -18.69 19.53
N THR A 187 6.93 -17.47 19.71
CA THR A 187 6.05 -16.30 19.90
C THR A 187 5.12 -16.10 18.70
N VAL A 188 5.66 -16.18 17.49
CA VAL A 188 4.87 -16.05 16.25
C VAL A 188 3.85 -17.18 16.12
N ILE A 189 4.24 -18.42 16.44
CA ILE A 189 3.34 -19.58 16.40
C ILE A 189 2.14 -19.38 17.31
N ASN A 190 2.38 -19.01 18.58
CA ASN A 190 1.30 -18.79 19.54
C ASN A 190 0.35 -17.69 19.04
N ALA A 191 0.90 -16.58 18.54
CA ALA A 191 0.11 -15.49 17.99
C ALA A 191 -0.72 -15.92 16.77
N LEU A 192 -0.16 -16.68 15.83
CA LEU A 192 -0.89 -17.18 14.66
C LEU A 192 -2.02 -18.14 15.04
N VAL A 193 -1.78 -19.04 16.00
CA VAL A 193 -2.80 -19.95 16.51
C VAL A 193 -3.94 -19.19 17.18
N ASP A 194 -3.61 -18.23 18.04
CA ASP A 194 -4.60 -17.38 18.71
C ASP A 194 -5.39 -16.52 17.70
N PHE A 195 -4.72 -15.99 16.68
CA PHE A 195 -5.33 -15.21 15.62
C PHE A 195 -6.33 -16.04 14.81
N VAL A 196 -5.93 -17.23 14.34
CA VAL A 196 -6.81 -18.15 13.58
C VAL A 196 -8.00 -18.62 14.43
N ALA A 197 -7.79 -18.89 15.72
CA ALA A 197 -8.86 -19.28 16.62
C ALA A 197 -9.88 -18.14 16.84
N ARG A 198 -9.41 -16.88 16.86
CA ARG A 198 -10.23 -15.70 17.04
C ARG A 198 -10.97 -15.29 15.76
N PHE A 199 -10.36 -15.50 14.60
CA PHE A 199 -10.88 -15.14 13.29
C PHE A 199 -10.86 -16.33 12.33
N PRO A 200 -11.81 -17.29 12.46
CA PRO A 200 -11.92 -18.41 11.54
C PRO A 200 -12.20 -17.91 10.12
N ASN A 201 -11.38 -18.34 9.16
CA ASN A 201 -11.47 -17.89 7.77
C ASN A 201 -11.47 -19.11 6.82
N PRO A 202 -12.31 -19.15 5.76
CA PRO A 202 -12.33 -20.25 4.80
C PRO A 202 -11.10 -20.31 3.88
N HIS A 203 -10.33 -19.23 3.78
CA HIS A 203 -9.11 -19.14 2.97
C HIS A 203 -7.90 -19.77 3.68
N PRO A 204 -6.86 -20.20 2.92
CA PRO A 204 -5.61 -20.66 3.49
C PRO A 204 -4.97 -19.61 4.42
N LEU A 205 -4.25 -20.06 5.45
CA LEU A 205 -3.36 -19.18 6.20
C LEU A 205 -2.10 -18.91 5.37
N LEU A 206 -1.92 -17.65 4.97
CA LEU A 206 -0.78 -17.20 4.19
C LEU A 206 0.07 -16.25 5.03
N VAL A 207 1.34 -16.58 5.19
CA VAL A 207 2.30 -15.81 5.99
C VAL A 207 3.50 -15.43 5.13
N VAL A 208 3.94 -14.18 5.24
CA VAL A 208 5.16 -13.70 4.58
C VAL A 208 6.16 -13.17 5.62
N ALA A 209 7.44 -13.46 5.41
CA ALA A 209 8.53 -12.97 6.24
C ALA A 209 9.69 -12.45 5.38
N GLY A 210 10.34 -11.37 5.83
CA GLY A 210 11.59 -10.91 5.23
C GLY A 210 12.79 -11.75 5.66
N GLN A 211 12.68 -12.45 6.79
CA GLN A 211 13.69 -13.31 7.38
C GLN A 211 13.49 -14.78 6.99
N ASP A 212 14.56 -15.58 7.04
CA ASP A 212 14.55 -17.03 6.83
C ASP A 212 13.85 -17.77 8.00
N PHE A 213 12.51 -17.86 7.91
CA PHE A 213 11.67 -18.52 8.91
C PHE A 213 10.82 -19.66 8.35
N GLY A 214 10.67 -19.77 7.03
CA GLY A 214 9.57 -20.46 6.37
C GLY A 214 9.40 -21.90 6.86
N LYS A 215 10.48 -22.66 6.85
CA LYS A 215 10.46 -24.10 7.14
C LYS A 215 10.31 -24.36 8.63
N ALA A 216 11.04 -23.62 9.45
CA ALA A 216 10.97 -23.75 10.90
C ALA A 216 9.57 -23.38 11.43
N LEU A 217 9.02 -22.27 10.95
CA LEU A 217 7.69 -21.82 11.31
C LEU A 217 6.62 -22.79 10.81
N GLY A 218 6.67 -23.16 9.52
CA GLY A 218 5.72 -24.10 8.93
C GLY A 218 5.70 -25.46 9.64
N MET A 219 6.86 -26.05 9.89
CA MET A 219 6.98 -27.36 10.57
C MET A 219 6.39 -27.35 11.99
N LEU A 220 6.57 -26.26 12.73
CA LEU A 220 6.13 -26.16 14.13
C LEU A 220 4.69 -25.69 14.27
N LEU A 221 4.18 -24.93 13.30
CA LEU A 221 2.79 -24.49 13.24
C LEU A 221 1.86 -25.61 12.75
N ARG A 222 2.31 -26.43 11.79
CA ARG A 222 1.50 -27.45 11.15
C ARG A 222 0.80 -28.43 12.11
N PRO A 223 1.45 -28.98 13.15
CA PRO A 223 0.79 -29.88 14.10
C PRO A 223 -0.35 -29.23 14.88
N GLN A 224 -0.35 -27.90 15.00
CA GLN A 224 -1.36 -27.11 15.72
C GLN A 224 -2.56 -26.76 14.83
N LEU A 225 -2.34 -26.68 13.51
CA LEU A 225 -3.34 -26.30 12.50
C LEU A 225 -3.49 -27.39 11.42
N GLN A 226 -3.76 -28.64 11.81
CA GLN A 226 -3.71 -29.82 10.94
C GLN A 226 -4.69 -29.84 9.76
N GLN A 227 -5.77 -29.06 9.81
CA GLN A 227 -6.78 -29.04 8.75
C GLN A 227 -6.74 -27.76 7.90
N LEU A 228 -5.98 -26.76 8.33
CA LEU A 228 -5.89 -25.48 7.64
C LEU A 228 -4.78 -25.53 6.59
N PRO A 229 -5.08 -25.28 5.29
CA PRO A 229 -4.07 -25.03 4.29
C PRO A 229 -3.13 -23.90 4.72
N LEU A 230 -1.82 -24.11 4.58
CA LEU A 230 -0.80 -23.21 5.09
C LEU A 230 0.27 -22.94 4.03
N ALA A 231 0.57 -21.65 3.81
CA ALA A 231 1.77 -21.20 3.12
C ALA A 231 2.57 -20.26 4.02
N VAL A 232 3.85 -20.53 4.20
CA VAL A 232 4.82 -19.61 4.81
C VAL A 232 5.89 -19.32 3.77
N ILE A 233 5.95 -18.08 3.32
CA ILE A 233 6.90 -17.61 2.32
C ILE A 233 7.91 -16.69 3.01
N ASP A 234 9.18 -17.02 2.93
CA ASP A 234 10.27 -16.25 3.53
C ASP A 234 11.17 -15.57 2.49
N GLU A 235 12.04 -14.70 3.00
CA GLU A 235 12.96 -13.86 2.21
C GLU A 235 12.23 -12.93 1.22
N VAL A 236 11.01 -12.52 1.55
CA VAL A 236 10.22 -11.56 0.77
C VAL A 236 10.04 -10.28 1.57
N ILE A 237 10.57 -9.18 1.02
CA ILE A 237 10.45 -7.86 1.63
C ILE A 237 9.16 -7.20 1.14
N VAL A 238 8.34 -6.75 2.08
CA VAL A 238 7.05 -6.08 1.84
C VAL A 238 7.00 -4.72 2.55
N ARG A 239 6.13 -3.84 2.07
CA ARG A 239 5.85 -2.50 2.59
C ARG A 239 4.36 -2.28 2.75
N ALA A 240 3.99 -1.29 3.56
CA ALA A 240 2.59 -0.97 3.80
C ALA A 240 1.85 -0.66 2.48
N GLY A 241 0.69 -1.28 2.29
CA GLY A 241 -0.09 -1.18 1.06
C GLY A 241 0.31 -2.17 -0.05
N ASP A 242 1.31 -3.03 0.18
CA ASP A 242 1.69 -4.03 -0.82
C ASP A 242 0.67 -5.16 -0.95
N TYR A 243 0.64 -5.72 -2.15
CA TYR A 243 -0.07 -6.92 -2.56
C TYR A 243 0.93 -7.93 -3.09
N ILE A 244 0.64 -9.22 -2.92
CA ILE A 244 1.47 -10.31 -3.40
C ILE A 244 0.72 -11.19 -4.39
N ASP A 245 1.40 -11.55 -5.46
CA ASP A 245 1.08 -12.75 -6.24
C ASP A 245 2.03 -13.88 -5.86
N ILE A 246 1.48 -15.07 -5.66
CA ILE A 246 2.24 -16.30 -5.42
C ILE A 246 2.02 -17.21 -6.63
N GLY A 247 3.06 -17.42 -7.43
CA GLY A 247 2.98 -18.25 -8.62
C GLY A 247 3.02 -19.75 -8.34
N THR A 248 3.05 -20.53 -9.40
CA THR A 248 3.15 -22.00 -9.32
C THR A 248 4.51 -22.41 -8.76
N PRO A 249 4.57 -23.42 -7.86
CA PRO A 249 5.84 -23.87 -7.31
C PRO A 249 6.80 -24.39 -8.38
N LEU A 250 8.08 -24.08 -8.16
CA LEU A 250 9.20 -24.54 -8.96
C LEU A 250 10.01 -25.57 -8.15
N PHE A 251 10.87 -26.33 -8.84
CA PHE A 251 11.81 -27.27 -8.21
C PHE A 251 11.15 -28.21 -7.18
N GLY A 252 10.02 -28.80 -7.55
CA GLY A 252 9.32 -29.78 -6.71
C GLY A 252 8.64 -29.21 -5.46
N GLY A 253 8.34 -27.90 -5.44
CA GLY A 253 7.67 -27.25 -4.30
C GLY A 253 8.59 -26.48 -3.37
N SER A 254 9.91 -26.49 -3.64
CA SER A 254 10.92 -25.90 -2.76
C SER A 254 10.98 -24.38 -2.81
N VAL A 255 10.43 -23.77 -3.88
CA VAL A 255 10.49 -22.34 -4.15
C VAL A 255 9.24 -21.92 -4.93
N VAL A 256 8.74 -20.70 -4.71
CA VAL A 256 7.68 -20.09 -5.53
C VAL A 256 8.14 -18.73 -6.09
N PRO A 257 7.74 -18.38 -7.33
CA PRO A 257 7.90 -17.02 -7.82
C PRO A 257 6.90 -16.11 -7.11
N VAL A 258 7.38 -14.98 -6.59
CA VAL A 258 6.59 -14.02 -5.80
C VAL A 258 6.67 -12.66 -6.49
N THR A 259 5.53 -12.05 -6.76
CA THR A 259 5.49 -10.66 -7.26
C THR A 259 4.95 -9.76 -6.16
N VAL A 260 5.77 -8.83 -5.69
CA VAL A 260 5.31 -7.76 -4.79
C VAL A 260 4.87 -6.58 -5.62
N LYS A 261 3.68 -6.05 -5.34
CA LYS A 261 3.05 -4.93 -6.04
C LYS A 261 2.61 -3.91 -5.01
N SER A 262 2.88 -2.62 -5.20
CA SER A 262 2.33 -1.60 -4.30
C SER A 262 0.91 -1.14 -4.69
N LEU A 263 0.32 -1.76 -5.73
CA LEU A 263 -1.10 -1.65 -6.12
C LEU A 263 -1.56 -2.95 -6.79
N ALA A 264 -2.76 -3.44 -6.45
CA ALA A 264 -3.42 -4.56 -7.11
C ALA A 264 -4.54 -4.09 -8.05
N PHE A 265 -4.66 -4.75 -9.21
CA PHE A 265 -5.74 -4.53 -10.16
C PHE A 265 -6.61 -5.78 -10.25
N PRO A 266 -7.95 -5.65 -10.23
CA PRO A 266 -8.83 -6.78 -10.51
C PRO A 266 -8.57 -7.30 -11.93
N SER A 267 -8.56 -8.62 -12.06
CA SER A 267 -8.44 -9.36 -13.32
C SER A 267 -9.77 -9.50 -14.03
#